data_AF-A0A7K0NWT1-F1
#
_entry.id   AF-A0A7K0NWT1-F1
#
_cell.length_a   1.000
_cell.length_b   1.000
_cell.length_c   1.000
_cell.angle_alpha   90.00
_cell.angle_beta   90.00
_cell.angle_gamma   90.00
#
_symmetry.space_group_name_H-M   'P 1'
#
loop_
_entity.id
_entity.type
_entity.pdbx_description
1 polymer ?
#
loop_
_entity_poly.entity_id
_entity_poly.type
_entity_poly.pdbx_seq_one_letter_code
_entity_poly.pdbx_strand_id
1 'polypeptide(L)'
;GTGLGCAIFDGGRLAPHIEMSQAPVRWGLSYDTYIGEHERRRLGDAFWSRRVRTMVDALRPMFLWDRLYIGGGNGRKIVATQLARLGDDVVIVPNTAGIVGGVRAWQLHGGHAVDER
;
A
#
# COMPACT_ATOMS: atom_id res chain seq x y z
N GLY A 1 -4.60 -7.10 -0.93
CA GLY A 1 -4.57 -8.53 -1.29
C GLY A 1 -5.51 -9.24 -0.36
N THR A 2 -5.11 -10.37 0.24
CA THR A 2 -5.84 -10.94 1.39
C THR A 2 -6.05 -9.89 2.48
N GLY A 3 -4.95 -9.22 2.85
CA GLY A 3 -4.92 -8.06 3.72
C GLY A 3 -4.24 -6.84 3.08
N LEU A 4 -3.85 -5.87 3.90
CA LEU A 4 -3.03 -4.70 3.54
C LEU A 4 -1.58 -4.97 3.93
N GLY A 5 -0.66 -4.74 3.00
CA GLY A 5 0.76 -4.59 3.31
C GLY A 5 1.24 -3.22 2.83
N CYS A 6 2.30 -2.70 3.43
CA CYS A 6 2.90 -1.43 3.02
C CYS A 6 4.42 -1.49 3.07
N ALA A 7 5.04 -0.68 2.22
CA ALA A 7 6.45 -0.34 2.29
C ALA A 7 6.57 1.14 1.95
N ILE A 8 7.38 1.86 2.71
CA ILE A 8 7.62 3.29 2.52
C ILE A 8 9.06 3.47 2.10
N PHE A 9 9.28 4.31 1.09
CA PHE A 9 10.60 4.66 0.63
C PHE A 9 10.78 6.16 0.79
N ASP A 10 11.87 6.58 1.43
CA ASP A 10 12.27 7.97 1.60
C ASP A 10 13.65 8.18 0.97
N GLY A 11 13.77 9.17 0.09
CA GLY A 11 14.99 9.38 -0.71
C GLY A 11 15.45 8.14 -1.50
N GLY A 12 14.51 7.26 -1.90
CA GLY A 12 14.81 6.00 -2.59
C GLY A 12 15.33 4.86 -1.69
N ARG A 13 15.39 5.07 -0.37
CA ARG A 13 15.77 4.04 0.62
C ARG A 13 14.53 3.52 1.32
N LEU A 14 14.50 2.22 1.58
CA LEU A 14 13.42 1.62 2.37
C LEU A 14 13.44 2.22 3.78
N ALA A 15 12.33 2.82 4.19
CA ALA A 15 12.13 3.33 5.55
C ALA A 15 12.04 2.16 6.56
N PRO A 16 12.13 2.42 7.88
CA PRO A 16 11.95 1.39 8.89
C PRO A 16 10.68 0.57 8.69
N HIS A 17 10.72 -0.69 9.14
CA HIS A 17 9.58 -1.59 9.03
C HIS A 17 8.36 -1.01 9.77
N ILE A 18 7.31 -0.70 9.02
CA ILE A 18 6.05 -0.13 9.53
C ILE A 18 4.93 -1.09 9.15
N GLU A 19 4.14 -1.48 10.16
CA GLU A 19 2.96 -2.32 9.97
C GLU A 19 1.69 -1.47 9.91
N MET A 20 1.49 -0.73 8.81
CA MET A 20 0.31 0.14 8.63
C MET A 20 -1.01 -0.65 8.62
N SER A 21 -0.96 -1.94 8.27
CA SER A 21 -2.14 -2.81 8.22
C SER A 21 -2.91 -2.85 9.55
N GLN A 22 -2.19 -2.73 10.67
CA GLN A 22 -2.76 -2.77 12.01
C GLN A 22 -3.22 -1.41 12.53
N ALA A 23 -2.94 -0.31 11.81
CA ALA A 23 -3.39 1.00 12.23
C ALA A 23 -4.93 1.07 12.25
N PRO A 24 -5.52 1.71 13.27
CA PRO A 24 -6.97 1.73 13.44
C PRO A 24 -7.62 2.71 12.47
N VAL A 25 -8.65 2.25 11.76
CA VAL A 25 -9.60 3.10 11.03
C VAL A 25 -10.63 3.69 11.99
N ARG A 26 -11.06 2.86 12.95
CA ARG A 26 -11.88 3.20 14.12
C ARG A 26 -11.70 2.10 15.16
N TRP A 27 -12.28 2.27 16.34
CA TRP A 27 -12.20 1.28 17.41
C TRP A 27 -12.59 -0.13 16.92
N GLY A 28 -11.68 -1.10 17.14
CA GLY A 28 -11.87 -2.50 16.75
C GLY A 28 -11.80 -2.78 15.24
N LEU A 29 -11.35 -1.83 14.41
CA LEU A 29 -11.27 -1.99 12.96
C LEU A 29 -9.93 -1.48 12.42
N SER A 30 -9.06 -2.41 12.02
CA SER A 30 -7.77 -2.12 11.40
C SER A 30 -7.91 -1.86 9.89
N TYR A 31 -6.91 -1.25 9.26
CA TYR A 31 -6.90 -1.13 7.80
C TYR A 31 -6.89 -2.48 7.09
N ASP A 32 -6.19 -3.48 7.64
CA ASP A 32 -6.11 -4.83 7.11
C ASP A 32 -7.51 -5.44 6.92
N THR A 33 -8.33 -5.35 7.96
CA THR A 33 -9.71 -5.84 7.94
C THR A 33 -10.63 -4.91 7.16
N TYR A 34 -10.44 -3.59 7.23
CA TYR A 34 -11.30 -2.60 6.58
C TYR A 34 -11.30 -2.66 5.04
N ILE A 35 -10.13 -2.92 4.43
CA ILE A 35 -9.95 -3.00 2.97
C ILE A 35 -9.46 -4.38 2.48
N GLY A 36 -9.41 -5.38 3.35
CA GLY A 36 -9.02 -6.74 2.99
C GLY A 36 -9.96 -7.41 1.98
N GLU A 37 -9.51 -8.55 1.43
CA GLU A 37 -10.27 -9.30 0.42
C GLU A 37 -11.65 -9.73 0.91
N HIS A 38 -11.76 -10.12 2.18
CA HIS A 38 -13.04 -10.51 2.78
C HIS A 38 -14.06 -9.36 2.69
N GLU A 39 -13.66 -8.15 3.10
CA GLU A 39 -14.53 -6.97 3.00
C GLU A 39 -14.81 -6.57 1.55
N ARG A 40 -13.85 -6.72 0.63
CA ARG A 40 -14.10 -6.48 -0.80
C ARG A 40 -15.22 -7.38 -1.32
N ARG A 41 -15.16 -8.68 -1.02
CA ARG A 41 -16.19 -9.64 -1.44
C ARG A 41 -17.54 -9.33 -0.83
N ARG A 42 -17.58 -8.92 0.44
CA ARG A 42 -18.82 -8.57 1.14
C ARG A 42 -19.49 -7.30 0.58
N LEU A 43 -18.70 -6.29 0.22
CA LEU A 43 -19.20 -4.98 -0.22
C LEU A 43 -19.37 -4.84 -1.74
N GLY A 44 -18.66 -5.66 -2.51
CA GLY A 44 -18.49 -5.48 -3.95
C GLY A 44 -17.48 -4.37 -4.30
N ASP A 45 -16.99 -4.41 -5.54
CA ASP A 45 -15.86 -3.60 -5.99
C ASP A 45 -16.14 -2.10 -5.90
N ALA A 46 -17.37 -1.64 -6.17
CA ALA A 46 -17.70 -0.21 -6.14
C ALA A 46 -17.57 0.42 -4.74
N PHE A 47 -18.17 -0.21 -3.72
CA PHE A 47 -18.09 0.28 -2.33
C PHE A 47 -16.72 0.07 -1.72
N TRP A 48 -16.09 -1.06 -2.01
CA TRP A 48 -14.72 -1.32 -1.56
C TRP A 48 -13.72 -0.31 -2.15
N SER A 49 -13.83 0.02 -3.45
CA SER A 49 -12.97 1.03 -4.08
C SER A 49 -13.10 2.41 -3.41
N ARG A 50 -14.32 2.75 -2.96
CA ARG A 50 -14.55 3.99 -2.21
C ARG A 50 -13.82 3.98 -0.86
N ARG A 51 -13.78 2.85 -0.16
CA ARG A 51 -13.00 2.69 1.08
C ARG A 51 -11.50 2.81 0.84
N VAL A 52 -10.99 2.20 -0.23
CA VAL A 52 -9.58 2.35 -0.62
C VAL A 52 -9.25 3.82 -0.85
N ARG A 53 -10.10 4.55 -1.58
CA ARG A 53 -9.92 6.00 -1.77
C ARG A 53 -9.93 6.76 -0.44
N THR A 54 -10.87 6.48 0.45
CA THR A 54 -10.91 7.10 1.79
C THR A 54 -9.64 6.83 2.60
N MET A 55 -9.10 5.61 2.54
CA MET A 55 -7.82 5.29 3.18
C MET A 55 -6.68 6.10 2.56
N VAL A 56 -6.61 6.18 1.23
CA VAL A 56 -5.56 6.97 0.55
C VAL A 56 -5.66 8.44 0.95
N ASP A 57 -6.86 9.03 0.94
CA ASP A 57 -7.08 10.42 1.36
C ASP A 57 -6.63 10.66 2.80
N ALA A 58 -6.89 9.71 3.71
CA ALA A 58 -6.52 9.81 5.12
C ALA A 58 -5.01 9.67 5.37
N LEU A 59 -4.34 8.78 4.63
CA LEU A 59 -2.90 8.53 4.79
C LEU A 59 -2.03 9.58 4.09
N ARG A 60 -2.57 10.24 3.06
CA ARG A 60 -1.86 11.26 2.28
C ARG A 60 -1.21 12.37 3.13
N PRO A 61 -1.92 13.04 4.05
CA PRO A 61 -1.31 14.07 4.90
C PRO A 61 -0.34 13.51 5.96
N MET A 62 -0.36 12.20 6.22
CA MET A 62 0.55 11.57 7.19
C MET A 62 1.93 11.29 6.59
N PHE A 63 1.95 10.88 5.31
CA PHE A 63 3.16 10.44 4.64
C PHE A 63 3.73 11.44 3.66
N LEU A 64 2.91 12.35 3.12
CA LEU A 64 3.34 13.35 2.14
C LEU A 64 4.12 12.73 0.97
N TRP A 65 3.68 11.57 0.48
CA TRP A 65 4.37 10.87 -0.61
C TRP A 65 4.31 11.66 -1.93
N ASP A 66 5.35 11.52 -2.76
CA ASP A 66 5.33 11.99 -4.15
C ASP A 66 4.57 11.03 -5.07
N ARG A 67 4.62 9.74 -4.76
CA ARG A 67 4.00 8.66 -5.53
C ARG A 67 3.49 7.55 -4.62
N LEU A 68 2.28 7.06 -4.89
CA LEU A 68 1.71 5.88 -4.25
C LEU A 68 1.52 4.76 -5.29
N TYR A 69 2.18 3.63 -5.08
CA TYR A 69 1.98 2.43 -5.90
C TYR A 69 1.01 1.48 -5.21
N ILE A 70 -0.13 1.20 -5.84
CA ILE A 70 -1.10 0.22 -5.34
C ILE A 70 -0.91 -1.08 -6.10
N GLY A 71 -0.35 -2.07 -5.41
CA GLY A 71 -0.15 -3.41 -5.93
C GLY A 71 -1.14 -4.45 -5.40
N GLY A 72 -0.72 -5.72 -5.48
CA GLY A 72 -1.50 -6.86 -5.03
C GLY A 72 -2.66 -7.23 -5.97
N GLY A 73 -3.13 -8.48 -5.88
CA GLY A 73 -4.18 -9.00 -6.78
C GLY A 73 -5.50 -8.23 -6.78
N ASN A 74 -5.76 -7.43 -5.74
CA ASN A 74 -6.95 -6.58 -5.62
C ASN A 74 -6.78 -5.18 -6.21
N GLY A 75 -5.56 -4.70 -6.48
CA GLY A 75 -5.34 -3.35 -7.02
C GLY A 75 -6.12 -3.10 -8.32
N ARG A 76 -6.15 -4.10 -9.21
CA ARG A 76 -6.93 -4.09 -10.47
C ARG A 76 -8.46 -4.07 -10.30
N LYS A 77 -8.97 -4.24 -9.08
CA LYS A 77 -10.41 -4.23 -8.77
C LYS A 77 -10.91 -2.84 -8.40
N ILE A 78 -10.02 -1.86 -8.29
CA ILE A 78 -10.42 -0.46 -8.09
C ILE A 78 -11.14 0.02 -9.34
N VAL A 79 -12.41 0.36 -9.19
CA VAL A 79 -13.24 0.77 -10.33
C VAL A 79 -12.80 2.11 -10.88
N ALA A 80 -12.93 2.29 -12.20
CA ALA A 80 -12.43 3.46 -12.94
C ALA A 80 -12.90 4.81 -12.33
N THR A 81 -14.14 4.87 -11.84
CA THR A 81 -14.69 6.08 -11.21
C THR A 81 -14.01 6.48 -9.91
N GLN A 82 -13.47 5.52 -9.14
CA GLN A 82 -12.68 5.84 -7.95
C GLN A 82 -11.21 6.07 -8.30
N LEU A 83 -10.68 5.35 -9.30
CA LEU A 83 -9.32 5.55 -9.78
C LEU A 83 -9.10 6.98 -10.29
N ALA A 84 -10.03 7.51 -11.08
CA ALA A 84 -9.99 8.90 -11.56
C ALA A 84 -10.00 9.95 -10.43
N ARG A 85 -10.43 9.56 -9.22
CA ARG A 85 -10.48 10.45 -8.05
C ARG A 85 -9.27 10.32 -7.12
N LEU A 86 -8.41 9.32 -7.32
CA LEU A 86 -7.21 9.09 -6.49
C LEU A 86 -6.09 10.09 -6.78
N GLY A 87 -6.07 10.66 -7.99
CA GLY A 87 -5.04 11.57 -8.48
C GLY A 87 -3.96 10.84 -9.28
N ASP A 88 -3.21 11.62 -10.07
CA ASP A 88 -2.20 11.10 -10.99
C ASP A 88 -0.96 10.56 -10.29
N ASP A 89 -0.76 10.92 -9.02
CA ASP A 89 0.33 10.44 -8.17
C ASP A 89 0.11 8.99 -7.69
N VAL A 90 -1.10 8.44 -7.88
CA VAL A 90 -1.46 7.07 -7.51
C VAL A 90 -1.42 6.17 -8.76
N VAL A 91 -0.58 5.14 -8.71
CA VAL A 91 -0.35 4.22 -9.84
C VAL A 91 -0.74 2.81 -9.44
N ILE A 92 -1.62 2.17 -10.21
CA ILE A 92 -1.91 0.75 -10.05
C ILE A 92 -0.80 -0.05 -10.74
N VAL A 93 -0.10 -0.88 -9.97
CA VAL A 93 1.00 -1.70 -10.50
C VAL A 93 0.57 -3.16 -10.65
N PRO A 94 1.09 -3.89 -11.65
CA PRO A 94 0.81 -5.31 -11.79
C PRO A 94 1.36 -6.08 -10.59
N ASN A 95 0.74 -7.21 -10.26
CA ASN A 95 1.15 -8.05 -9.12
C ASN A 95 2.62 -8.53 -9.24
N THR A 96 3.15 -8.61 -10.46
CA THR A 96 4.56 -8.92 -10.75
C THR A 96 5.53 -7.93 -10.14
N ALA A 97 5.13 -6.68 -9.89
CA ALA A 97 5.96 -5.69 -9.22
C ALA A 97 6.37 -6.14 -7.79
N GLY A 98 5.48 -6.84 -7.08
CA GLY A 98 5.80 -7.39 -5.77
C GLY A 98 6.87 -8.49 -5.83
N ILE A 99 6.85 -9.30 -6.89
CA ILE A 99 7.86 -10.35 -7.11
C ILE A 99 9.23 -9.73 -7.39
N VAL A 100 9.28 -8.74 -8.29
CA VAL A 100 10.52 -8.02 -8.62
C VAL A 100 11.07 -7.29 -7.40
N GLY A 101 10.20 -6.64 -6.61
CA GLY A 101 10.57 -5.99 -5.36
C GLY A 101 11.17 -6.96 -4.34
N GLY A 102 10.59 -8.16 -4.20
CA GLY A 102 11.13 -9.20 -3.33
C GLY A 102 12.53 -9.66 -3.74
N VAL A 103 12.78 -9.86 -5.04
CA VAL A 103 14.12 -10.17 -5.55
C VAL A 103 15.10 -9.03 -5.25
N ARG A 104 14.69 -7.78 -5.48
CA ARG A 104 15.52 -6.61 -5.18
C ARG A 104 15.80 -6.46 -3.68
N ALA A 105 14.89 -6.86 -2.80
CA ALA A 105 15.07 -6.78 -1.36
C ALA A 105 16.30 -7.57 -0.86
N TRP A 106 16.63 -8.70 -1.49
CA TRP A 106 17.85 -9.47 -1.20
C TRP A 106 19.14 -8.72 -1.53
N GLN A 107 19.07 -7.72 -2.42
CA GLN A 107 20.21 -6.87 -2.77
C GLN A 107 20.30 -5.61 -1.89
N LEU A 108 19.29 -5.31 -1.07
CA LEU A 108 19.31 -4.16 -0.16
C LEU A 108 20.26 -4.37 1.04
N HIS A 109 20.65 -5.62 1.33
CA HIS A 109 21.51 -5.99 2.46
C HIS A 109 23.04 -5.82 2.22
N GLY A 110 23.45 -5.10 1.18
CA GLY A 110 24.87 -4.78 0.92
C GLY A 110 25.39 -3.45 1.49
N GLY A 111 24.59 -2.73 2.28
CA GLY A 111 24.83 -1.33 2.64
C GLY A 111 25.29 -1.04 4.07
N HIS A 112 25.61 -2.06 4.87
CA HIS A 112 26.20 -1.88 6.21
C HIS A 112 27.62 -2.45 6.22
N ALA A 113 28.54 -1.78 5.52
CA ALA A 113 29.94 -1.83 5.94
C ALA A 113 30.01 -1.02 7.23
N VAL A 114 30.10 -1.72 8.36
CA VAL A 114 30.54 -1.10 9.62
C VAL A 114 31.99 -0.68 9.38
N ASP A 115 32.24 0.63 9.36
CA ASP A 115 33.59 1.20 9.40
C ASP A 115 34.16 0.89 10.79
N GLU A 116 34.91 -0.20 10.91
CA GLU A 116 35.76 -0.45 12.07
C GLU A 116 37.01 0.44 11.95
N ARG A 117 37.00 1.54 12.71
CA ARG A 117 38.21 2.22 13.15
C ARG A 117 38.39 2.05 14.65
#